data_AF-A0A1R1B112-F1
#
_entry.id   AF-A0A1R1B112-F1
#
_cell.length_a   1.000
_cell.length_b   1.000
_cell.length_c   1.000
_cell.angle_alpha   90.00
_cell.angle_beta   90.00
_cell.angle_gamma   90.00
#
_symmetry.space_group_name_H-M   'P 1'
#
loop_
_entity.id
_entity.type
_entity.pdbx_description
1 polymer ?
#
loop_
_entity_poly.entity_id
_entity_poly.type
_entity_poly.pdbx_seq_one_letter_code
_entity_poly.pdbx_strand_id
1 'polypeptide(L)'
;MEGLYSFIIVLVLIGQFVLGKMLVVGEEDMNDTPKHKQYIVISLILLTPVLLVIWLLDRSQPQPLLALLLAIPFFYRGYMEWKYVKETKRHKVSFILAFILLFFTILLLVFRLLM
;
A
#
# COMPACT_ATOMS: atom_id res chain seq x y z
N MET A 1 -6.61 17.21 10.36
CA MET A 1 -6.34 15.80 9.98
C MET A 1 -6.09 15.61 8.49
N GLU A 2 -6.80 16.32 7.61
CA GLU A 2 -6.63 16.21 6.15
C GLU A 2 -5.17 16.37 5.65
N GLY A 3 -4.43 17.35 6.16
CA GLY A 3 -3.02 17.53 5.79
C GLY A 3 -2.13 16.33 6.09
N LEU A 4 -2.42 15.58 7.16
CA LEU A 4 -1.70 14.35 7.51
C LEU A 4 -2.05 13.21 6.54
N TYR A 5 -3.31 13.11 6.09
CA TYR A 5 -3.70 12.16 5.05
C TYR A 5 -3.05 12.46 3.70
N SER A 6 -3.07 13.72 3.28
CA SER A 6 -2.39 14.17 2.05
C SER A 6 -0.89 13.89 2.14
N PHE A 7 -0.26 14.14 3.30
CA PHE A 7 1.14 13.81 3.53
C PHE A 7 1.42 12.31 3.41
N ILE A 8 0.59 11.44 4.03
CA ILE A 8 0.74 9.98 3.92
C ILE A 8 0.65 9.54 2.45
N ILE A 9 -0.33 10.03 1.70
CA ILE A 9 -0.51 9.67 0.29
C ILE A 9 0.70 10.10 -0.53
N VAL A 10 1.15 11.35 -0.38
CA VAL A 10 2.33 11.87 -1.09
C VAL A 10 3.58 11.09 -0.72
N LEU A 11 3.79 10.79 0.56
CA LEU A 11 4.91 9.98 1.05
C LEU A 11 4.91 8.59 0.42
N VAL A 12 3.74 7.92 0.32
CA VAL A 12 3.62 6.61 -0.32
C VAL A 12 3.95 6.69 -1.82
N LEU A 13 3.45 7.72 -2.52
CA LEU A 13 3.73 7.93 -3.94
C LEU A 13 5.23 8.18 -4.21
N ILE A 14 5.84 9.08 -3.43
CA ILE A 14 7.27 9.37 -3.52
C ILE A 14 8.08 8.15 -3.14
N GLY A 15 7.74 7.47 -2.05
CA GLY A 15 8.39 6.25 -1.60
C GLY A 15 8.35 5.17 -2.68
N GLN A 16 7.20 4.95 -3.31
CA GLN A 16 7.08 4.01 -4.42
C GLN A 16 7.97 4.40 -5.61
N PHE A 17 8.03 5.68 -5.98
CA PHE A 17 8.86 6.14 -7.08
C PHE A 17 10.36 5.99 -6.79
N VAL A 18 10.81 6.47 -5.62
CA VAL A 18 12.22 6.47 -5.22
C VAL A 18 12.71 5.05 -4.96
N LEU A 19 12.00 4.29 -4.12
CA LEU A 19 12.37 2.90 -3.82
C LEU A 19 12.25 2.02 -5.07
N GLY A 20 11.26 2.29 -5.93
CA GLY A 20 11.12 1.67 -7.24
C GLY A 20 12.39 1.85 -8.08
N LYS A 21 12.87 3.08 -8.25
CA LYS A 21 14.11 3.35 -9.00
C LYS A 21 15.37 2.76 -8.36
N MET A 22 15.45 2.72 -7.04
CA MET A 22 16.66 2.28 -6.34
C MET A 22 16.78 0.76 -6.22
N LEU A 23 15.66 0.06 -5.99
CA LEU A 23 15.68 -1.35 -5.59
C LEU A 23 15.23 -2.30 -6.69
N VAL A 24 14.50 -1.82 -7.69
CA VAL A 24 14.01 -2.66 -8.78
C VAL A 24 15.09 -2.77 -9.83
N VAL A 25 15.72 -3.95 -9.88
CA VAL A 25 16.73 -4.30 -10.87
C VAL A 25 16.26 -5.61 -11.53
N GLY A 26 15.89 -5.53 -12.81
CA GLY A 26 15.38 -6.66 -13.59
C GLY A 26 14.10 -6.31 -14.37
N GLU A 27 13.93 -6.98 -15.50
CA GLU A 27 12.84 -6.70 -16.46
C GLU A 27 11.59 -7.57 -16.25
N GLU A 28 11.69 -8.66 -15.49
CA GLU A 28 10.54 -9.53 -15.24
C GLU A 28 9.40 -8.78 -14.55
N ASP A 29 8.20 -8.87 -15.15
CA ASP A 29 7.00 -8.29 -14.59
C ASP A 29 5.98 -9.38 -14.24
N MET A 30 5.03 -9.03 -13.38
CA MET A 30 3.91 -9.88 -13.03
C MET A 30 3.09 -10.28 -14.26
N ASN A 31 3.16 -9.48 -15.33
CA ASN A 31 2.52 -9.72 -16.63
C ASN A 31 2.98 -11.03 -17.29
N ASP A 32 4.23 -11.43 -17.03
CA ASP A 32 4.84 -12.61 -17.64
C ASP A 32 4.46 -13.91 -16.92
N THR A 33 3.77 -13.79 -15.78
CA THR A 33 3.42 -14.92 -14.92
C THR A 33 2.01 -15.45 -15.22
N PRO A 34 1.77 -16.78 -15.13
CA PRO A 34 0.43 -17.36 -15.35
C PRO A 34 -0.62 -16.89 -14.32
N LYS A 35 -0.17 -16.23 -13.24
CA LYS A 35 -1.02 -15.70 -12.17
C LYS A 35 -1.36 -14.22 -12.33
N HIS A 36 -0.93 -13.59 -13.42
CA HIS A 36 -1.21 -12.19 -13.74
C HIS A 36 -2.70 -11.82 -13.65
N LYS A 37 -3.58 -12.61 -14.28
CA LYS A 37 -5.04 -12.35 -14.25
C LYS A 37 -5.60 -12.39 -12.82
N GLN A 38 -5.19 -13.38 -12.03
CA GLN A 38 -5.59 -13.51 -10.63
C GLN A 38 -5.07 -12.33 -9.79
N TYR A 39 -3.84 -11.89 -10.05
CA TYR A 39 -3.24 -10.72 -9.41
C TYR A 39 -4.05 -9.45 -9.67
N ILE A 40 -4.43 -9.17 -10.92
CA ILE A 40 -5.24 -7.99 -11.26
C ILE A 40 -6.59 -8.03 -10.55
N VAL A 41 -7.31 -9.16 -10.65
CA VAL A 41 -8.65 -9.29 -10.08
C VAL A 41 -8.63 -9.09 -8.56
N ILE A 42 -7.70 -9.74 -7.85
CA ILE A 42 -7.60 -9.58 -6.39
C ILE A 42 -7.16 -8.16 -6.03
N SER A 43 -6.22 -7.56 -6.76
CA SER A 43 -5.80 -6.18 -6.52
C SER A 43 -6.95 -5.19 -6.68
N LEU A 44 -7.81 -5.39 -7.68
CA LEU A 44 -9.00 -4.58 -7.90
C LEU A 44 -9.99 -4.73 -6.74
N ILE A 45 -10.25 -5.97 -6.30
CA ILE A 45 -11.14 -6.26 -5.16
C ILE A 45 -10.62 -5.60 -3.88
N LEU A 46 -9.30 -5.62 -3.65
CA LEU A 46 -8.67 -5.00 -2.48
C LEU A 46 -8.71 -3.46 -2.52
N LEU A 47 -8.77 -2.85 -3.71
CA LEU A 47 -8.89 -1.39 -3.86
C LEU A 47 -10.33 -0.89 -3.64
N THR A 48 -11.35 -1.70 -3.94
CA THR A 48 -12.77 -1.33 -3.72
C THR A 48 -13.07 -0.81 -2.30
N PRO A 49 -12.71 -1.51 -1.21
CA PRO A 49 -12.96 -1.02 0.15
C PRO A 49 -12.17 0.26 0.46
N VAL A 50 -10.99 0.46 -0.11
CA VAL A 50 -10.20 1.69 0.05
C VAL A 50 -10.99 2.88 -0.50
N LEU A 51 -11.54 2.75 -1.72
CA LEU A 51 -12.33 3.80 -2.36
C LEU A 51 -13.61 4.13 -1.58
N LEU A 52 -14.31 3.09 -1.10
CA LEU A 52 -15.51 3.28 -0.26
C LEU A 52 -15.18 4.03 1.02
N VAL A 53 -14.08 3.70 1.68
CA VAL A 53 -13.66 4.35 2.93
C VAL A 53 -13.26 5.80 2.71
N ILE A 54 -12.56 6.13 1.62
CA ILE A 54 -12.23 7.51 1.26
C ILE A 54 -13.50 8.35 1.04
N TRP A 55 -14.55 7.74 0.49
CA TRP A 55 -15.80 8.41 0.20
C TRP A 55 -16.71 8.57 1.43
N LEU A 56 -16.77 7.55 2.30
CA LEU A 56 -17.71 7.49 3.42
C LEU A 56 -17.19 8.07 4.73
N LEU A 57 -15.87 7.99 5.00
CA LEU A 57 -15.36 8.43 6.29
C LEU A 57 -15.17 9.94 6.36
N ASP A 58 -15.66 10.52 7.45
CA ASP A 58 -15.32 11.87 7.83
C ASP A 58 -13.82 11.95 8.19
N ARG A 59 -13.11 12.75 7.39
CA ARG A 59 -11.67 13.00 7.49
C ARG A 59 -11.33 14.07 8.53
N SER A 60 -12.32 14.64 9.20
CA SER A 60 -12.13 15.55 10.33
C SER A 60 -11.44 14.86 11.52
N GLN A 61 -11.66 13.55 11.70
CA GLN A 61 -11.11 12.74 12.80
C GLN A 61 -9.99 11.78 12.36
N PRO A 62 -9.17 11.28 13.30
CA PRO A 62 -8.21 10.22 13.02
C PRO A 62 -8.92 8.88 12.69
N GLN A 63 -8.84 8.50 11.42
CA GLN A 63 -9.27 7.24 10.83
C GLN A 63 -8.08 6.32 10.56
N PRO A 64 -7.65 5.48 11.53
CA PRO A 64 -6.59 4.49 11.30
C PRO A 64 -6.97 3.44 10.26
N LEU A 65 -8.28 3.17 10.10
CA LEU A 65 -8.80 2.20 9.15
C LEU A 65 -8.37 2.48 7.71
N LEU A 66 -8.27 3.76 7.32
CA LEU A 66 -7.85 4.14 5.97
C LEU A 66 -6.39 3.73 5.69
N ALA A 67 -5.49 4.00 6.62
CA ALA A 67 -4.07 3.61 6.49
C ALA A 67 -3.91 2.07 6.48
N LEU A 68 -4.71 1.37 7.29
CA LEU A 68 -4.71 -0.09 7.32
C LEU A 68 -5.18 -0.68 5.99
N LEU A 69 -6.29 -0.18 5.45
CA LEU A 69 -6.83 -0.65 4.17
C LEU A 69 -5.89 -0.36 3.00
N LEU A 70 -5.15 0.75 3.04
CA LEU A 70 -4.10 1.02 2.05
C LEU A 70 -2.93 0.05 2.17
N ALA A 71 -2.59 -0.44 3.38
CA ALA A 71 -1.48 -1.37 3.57
C ALA A 71 -1.75 -2.76 2.95
N ILE A 72 -3.00 -3.22 2.97
CA ILE A 72 -3.38 -4.57 2.52
C ILE A 72 -3.03 -4.82 1.03
N PRO A 73 -3.38 -3.95 0.07
CA PRO A 73 -2.94 -4.08 -1.33
C PRO A 73 -1.42 -4.17 -1.46
N PHE A 74 -0.65 -3.40 -0.69
CA PHE A 74 0.81 -3.46 -0.73
C PHE A 74 1.36 -4.78 -0.16
N PHE A 75 0.78 -5.33 0.90
CA PHE A 75 1.13 -6.67 1.38
C PHE A 75 0.82 -7.75 0.36
N TYR A 76 -0.36 -7.70 -0.25
CA TYR A 76 -0.75 -8.64 -1.30
C TYR A 76 0.20 -8.56 -2.49
N ARG A 77 0.49 -7.35 -2.98
CA ARG A 77 1.44 -7.12 -4.06
C ARG A 77 2.82 -7.64 -3.71
N GLY A 78 3.34 -7.30 -2.53
CA GLY A 78 4.64 -7.78 -2.05
C GLY A 78 4.71 -9.30 -1.96
N TYR A 79 3.64 -9.96 -1.48
CA TYR A 79 3.56 -11.42 -1.44
C TYR A 79 3.58 -12.03 -2.86
N MET A 80 2.81 -11.47 -3.80
CA MET A 80 2.75 -11.98 -5.16
C MET A 80 4.08 -11.76 -5.90
N GLU A 81 4.68 -10.58 -5.79
CA GLU A 81 6.01 -10.30 -6.33
C GLU A 81 7.07 -11.21 -5.69
N TRP A 82 7.01 -11.46 -4.39
CA TRP A 82 7.94 -12.36 -3.71
C TRP A 82 7.76 -13.82 -4.14
N LYS A 83 6.55 -14.24 -4.49
CA LYS A 83 6.27 -15.61 -4.89
C LYS A 83 6.62 -15.88 -6.36
N TYR A 84 6.31 -14.94 -7.25
CA TYR A 84 6.34 -15.15 -8.70
C TYR A 84 7.41 -14.34 -9.44
N VAL A 85 7.96 -13.27 -8.85
CA VAL A 85 8.96 -12.39 -9.48
C VAL A 85 10.09 -12.10 -8.48
N LYS A 86 10.79 -13.16 -8.06
CA LYS A 86 11.77 -13.11 -6.96
C LYS A 86 13.00 -12.29 -7.29
N GLU A 87 13.39 -12.26 -8.57
CA GLU A 87 14.66 -11.71 -9.01
C GLU A 87 14.71 -10.18 -8.93
N THR A 88 13.56 -9.52 -9.15
CA THR A 88 13.51 -8.05 -9.29
C THR A 88 13.53 -7.26 -7.99
N LYS A 89 13.55 -7.93 -6.83
CA LYS A 89 13.45 -7.31 -5.49
C LYS A 89 12.25 -6.35 -5.29
N ARG A 90 11.31 -6.27 -6.24
CA ARG A 90 10.11 -5.42 -6.22
C ARG A 90 9.29 -5.61 -4.95
N HIS A 91 9.18 -6.86 -4.49
CA HIS A 91 8.50 -7.22 -3.25
C HIS A 91 9.01 -6.45 -2.03
N LYS A 92 10.30 -6.09 -1.97
CA LYS A 92 10.86 -5.31 -0.86
C LYS A 92 10.27 -3.91 -0.81
N VAL A 93 10.10 -3.26 -1.97
CA VAL A 93 9.46 -1.94 -2.05
C VAL A 93 8.03 -2.03 -1.54
N SER A 94 7.28 -3.01 -2.02
CA SER A 94 5.90 -3.26 -1.61
C SER A 94 5.77 -3.50 -0.10
N PHE A 95 6.64 -4.33 0.49
CA PHE A 95 6.64 -4.56 1.93
C PHE A 95 7.06 -3.32 2.74
N ILE A 96 8.08 -2.57 2.32
CA ILE A 96 8.51 -1.34 3.01
C ILE A 96 7.34 -0.35 3.08
N LEU A 97 6.64 -0.13 1.96
CA LEU A 97 5.48 0.77 1.93
C LEU A 97 4.33 0.26 2.80
N ALA A 98 4.08 -1.06 2.81
CA ALA A 98 3.08 -1.66 3.68
C ALA A 98 3.40 -1.45 5.16
N PHE A 99 4.66 -1.60 5.57
CA PHE A 99 5.09 -1.35 6.95
C PHE A 99 5.03 0.13 7.34
N ILE A 100 5.37 1.04 6.42
CA ILE A 100 5.17 2.49 6.63
C ILE A 100 3.69 2.79 6.87
N LEU A 101 2.78 2.21 6.08
CA LEU A 101 1.35 2.38 6.26
C LEU A 101 0.84 1.77 7.58
N LEU A 102 1.37 0.63 8.02
CA LEU A 102 1.07 0.07 9.34
C LEU A 102 1.56 0.98 10.47
N PHE A 103 2.75 1.57 10.34
CA PHE A 103 3.24 2.54 11.31
C PHE A 103 2.29 3.74 11.42
N PHE A 104 1.84 4.30 10.29
CA PHE A 104 0.82 5.36 10.30
C PHE A 104 -0.52 4.91 10.85
N THR A 105 -0.91 3.65 10.63
CA THR A 105 -2.12 3.08 11.23
C THR A 105 -2.04 3.11 12.76
N ILE A 106 -0.93 2.66 13.33
CA ILE A 106 -0.71 2.67 14.79
C ILE A 106 -0.70 4.10 15.31
N LEU A 107 0.00 5.01 14.65
CA LEU A 107 0.09 6.42 15.03
C LEU A 107 -1.30 7.10 15.01
N LEU A 108 -2.10 6.86 13.97
CA LEU A 108 -3.49 7.35 13.89
C LEU A 108 -4.39 6.74 14.97
N LEU A 109 -4.19 5.47 15.31
CA LEU A 109 -4.93 4.79 16.37
C LEU A 109 -4.62 5.42 17.72
N VAL A 110 -3.34 5.68 18.01
CA VAL A 110 -2.90 6.36 19.24
C VAL A 110 -3.50 7.77 19.31
N PHE A 111 -3.44 8.55 18.22
CA PHE A 111 -4.06 9.88 18.20
C PHE A 111 -5.58 9.83 18.42
N ARG A 112 -6.27 8.83 17.87
CA ARG A 112 -7.71 8.63 18.09
C ARG A 112 -8.05 8.30 19.55
N LEU A 113 -7.15 7.62 20.27
CA LEU A 113 -7.37 7.23 21.66
C LEU A 113 -7.02 8.35 22.65
N LEU A 114 -6.19 9.31 22.25
CA LEU A 114 -5.73 10.42 23.10
C LEU A 114 -6.58 11.70 22.98
N MET A 115 -7.35 11.86 21.89
CA MET A 115 -8.31 12.95 21.68
C MET A 115 -9.73 12.49 21.98
#